data_AF-A0A651E0X5-F1
#
_entry.id   AF-A0A651E0X5-F1
#
_cell.length_a   1.000
_cell.length_b   1.000
_cell.length_c   1.000
_cell.angle_alpha   90.00
_cell.angle_beta   90.00
_cell.angle_gamma   90.00
#
_symmetry.space_group_name_H-M   'P 1'
#
loop_
_entity.id
_entity.type
_entity.pdbx_description
1 polymer ?
#
loop_
_entity_poly.entity_id
_entity_poly.type
_entity_poly.pdbx_seq_one_letter_code
_entity_poly.pdbx_strand_id
1 'polypeptide(L)'
;MLNPTLAQFNQIKDAEAYFEFFGLAYDPQIVNVNRLHILRKFSQLVKTEDPSQDDDQLLKAYRQALQTAYNLFITSNSVEQKLFKVFQDRPKNIVMLSDIGME
;
A
#
# COMPACT_ATOMS: atom_id res chain seq x y z
N MET A 1 -16.43 0.74 -10.69
CA MET A 1 -15.15 0.23 -10.17
C MET A 1 -14.65 1.26 -9.17
N LEU A 2 -14.45 0.90 -7.89
CA LEU A 2 -13.96 1.89 -6.91
C LEU A 2 -12.49 2.14 -7.21
N ASN A 3 -12.18 3.31 -7.79
CA ASN A 3 -10.82 3.82 -7.80
C ASN A 3 -10.38 3.98 -6.33
N PRO A 4 -9.22 3.45 -5.91
CA PRO A 4 -8.71 3.68 -4.57
C PRO A 4 -8.50 5.19 -4.41
N THR A 5 -9.22 5.80 -3.47
CA THR A 5 -9.13 7.24 -3.18
C THR A 5 -8.45 7.46 -1.84
N LEU A 6 -7.80 8.62 -1.69
CA LEU A 6 -7.16 9.02 -0.44
C LEU A 6 -8.17 9.06 0.72
N ALA A 7 -9.43 9.41 0.44
CA ALA A 7 -10.52 9.40 1.41
C ALA A 7 -10.78 8.00 1.98
N GLN A 8 -10.84 6.96 1.13
CA GLN A 8 -11.00 5.58 1.58
C GLN A 8 -9.78 5.11 2.37
N PHE A 9 -8.58 5.45 1.90
CA PHE A 9 -7.34 5.16 2.60
C PHE A 9 -7.33 5.73 4.04
N ASN A 10 -7.79 6.97 4.22
CA ASN A 10 -7.87 7.61 5.54
C ASN A 10 -8.93 7.00 6.47
N GLN A 11 -9.91 6.27 5.94
CA GLN A 11 -10.90 5.54 6.74
C GLN A 11 -10.37 4.20 7.26
N ILE A 12 -9.34 3.64 6.64
CA ILE A 12 -8.73 2.39 7.07
C ILE A 12 -8.07 2.59 8.44
N LYS A 13 -8.30 1.63 9.34
CA LYS A 13 -7.69 1.57 10.68
C LYS A 13 -6.87 0.31 10.89
N ASP A 14 -7.23 -0.75 10.18
CA ASP A 14 -6.63 -2.06 10.30
C ASP A 14 -5.43 -2.24 9.36
N ALA A 15 -4.39 -2.90 9.85
CA ALA A 15 -3.17 -3.16 9.07
C ALA A 15 -3.49 -3.97 7.80
N GLU A 16 -4.29 -5.04 7.94
CA GLU A 16 -4.70 -5.96 6.87
C GLU A 16 -5.46 -5.22 5.75
N ALA A 17 -6.41 -4.37 6.13
CA ALA A 17 -7.20 -3.59 5.20
C ALA A 17 -6.35 -2.63 4.35
N TYR A 18 -5.21 -2.13 4.84
CA TYR A 18 -4.28 -1.36 4.01
C TYR A 18 -3.66 -2.20 2.90
N PHE A 19 -3.27 -3.44 3.21
CA PHE A 19 -2.70 -4.33 2.19
C PHE A 19 -3.75 -4.73 1.15
N GLU A 20 -4.97 -5.03 1.58
CA GLU A 20 -6.09 -5.31 0.67
C GLU A 20 -6.43 -4.12 -0.22
N PHE A 21 -6.45 -2.91 0.35
CA PHE A 21 -6.70 -1.67 -0.38
C PHE A 21 -5.66 -1.43 -1.48
N PHE A 22 -4.38 -1.70 -1.21
CA PHE A 22 -3.31 -1.57 -2.20
C PHE A 22 -3.09 -2.83 -3.06
N GLY A 23 -3.85 -3.90 -2.82
CA GLY A 23 -3.66 -5.20 -3.47
C GLY A 23 -2.27 -5.79 -3.26
N LEU A 24 -1.68 -5.59 -2.08
CA LEU A 24 -0.37 -6.13 -1.72
C LEU A 24 -0.53 -7.51 -1.11
N ALA A 25 0.29 -8.47 -1.53
CA ALA A 25 0.38 -9.76 -0.88
C ALA A 25 1.07 -9.61 0.49
N TYR A 26 0.46 -10.18 1.53
CA TYR A 26 0.98 -10.18 2.88
C TYR A 26 0.69 -11.51 3.56
N ASP A 27 1.47 -11.83 4.59
CA ASP A 27 1.18 -12.96 5.47
C ASP A 27 0.37 -12.46 6.68
N PRO A 28 -0.87 -12.94 6.89
CA PRO A 28 -1.71 -12.47 7.98
C PRO A 28 -1.14 -12.81 9.36
N GLN A 29 -0.34 -13.86 9.51
CA GLN A 29 0.29 -14.17 10.80
C GLN A 29 1.38 -13.16 11.13
N ILE A 30 2.23 -12.81 10.15
CA ILE A 30 3.26 -11.78 10.31
C ILE A 30 2.63 -10.42 10.58
N VAL A 31 1.60 -10.05 9.81
CA VAL A 31 0.90 -8.78 9.98
C VAL A 31 0.20 -8.73 11.33
N ASN A 32 -0.52 -9.76 11.76
CA ASN A 32 -1.23 -9.74 13.04
C ASN A 32 -0.27 -9.62 14.23
N VAL A 33 0.87 -10.32 14.20
CA VAL A 33 1.92 -10.22 15.23
C VAL A 33 2.61 -8.85 15.22
N ASN A 34 2.90 -8.30 14.03
CA ASN A 34 3.69 -7.07 13.87
C ASN A 34 2.86 -5.83 13.53
N ARG A 35 1.52 -5.88 13.60
CA ARG A 35 0.61 -4.83 13.10
C ARG A 35 0.95 -3.45 13.64
N LEU A 36 1.19 -3.36 14.94
CA LEU A 36 1.53 -2.09 15.60
C LEU A 36 2.85 -1.54 15.08
N HIS A 37 3.84 -2.39 14.86
CA HIS A 37 5.15 -1.97 14.39
C HIS A 37 5.12 -1.58 12.91
N ILE A 38 4.43 -2.36 12.07
CA ILE A 38 4.18 -2.05 10.66
C ILE A 38 3.47 -0.70 10.54
N LEU A 39 2.36 -0.49 11.27
CA LEU A 39 1.61 0.76 11.26
C LEU A 39 2.44 1.95 11.76
N ARG A 40 3.27 1.76 12.80
CA ARG A 40 4.18 2.82 13.29
C ARG A 40 5.20 3.21 12.24
N LYS A 41 5.84 2.25 11.56
CA LYS A 41 6.80 2.56 10.49
C LYS A 41 6.12 3.14 9.27
N PHE A 42 4.96 2.62 8.90
CA PHE A 42 4.16 3.17 7.84
C PHE A 42 3.79 4.63 8.09
N SER A 43 3.27 4.96 9.29
CA SER A 43 2.95 6.34 9.65
C SER A 43 4.17 7.26 9.65
N GLN A 44 5.35 6.76 10.01
CA GLN A 44 6.59 7.55 9.90
C GLN A 44 6.94 7.89 8.45
N LEU A 45 6.81 6.93 7.54
CA LEU A 45 7.09 7.12 6.12
C LEU A 45 6.03 8.01 5.45
N VAL A 46 4.75 7.83 5.77
CA VAL A 46 3.68 8.69 5.25
C VAL A 46 3.84 10.15 5.69
N LYS A 47 4.36 10.38 6.91
CA LYS A 47 4.62 11.72 7.42
C LYS A 47 5.78 12.43 6.74
N THR A 48 6.67 11.70 6.06
CA THR A 48 7.76 12.31 5.29
C THR A 48 7.34 12.70 3.88
N GLU A 49 6.19 12.20 3.40
CA GLU A 49 5.65 12.55 2.09
C GLU A 49 5.00 13.93 2.11
N ASP A 50 5.10 14.65 0.98
CA ASP A 50 4.55 16.00 0.87
C ASP A 50 3.05 15.93 0.54
N PRO A 51 2.17 16.44 1.42
CA PRO A 51 0.71 16.36 1.23
C PRO A 51 0.19 17.29 0.13
N SER A 52 1.05 18.13 -0.47
CA SER A 52 0.70 19.02 -1.58
C SER A 52 0.80 18.32 -2.94
N GLN A 53 1.26 17.07 -2.97
CA GLN A 53 1.31 16.26 -4.17
C GLN A 53 -0.08 15.76 -4.58
N ASP A 54 -0.22 15.41 -5.85
CA ASP A 54 -1.42 14.81 -6.43
C ASP A 54 -1.83 13.53 -5.67
N ASP A 55 -3.14 13.31 -5.49
CA ASP A 55 -3.67 12.15 -4.75
C ASP A 55 -3.13 10.81 -5.29
N ASP A 56 -2.97 10.68 -6.61
CA ASP A 56 -2.40 9.48 -7.25
C ASP A 56 -0.92 9.27 -6.87
N GLN A 57 -0.17 10.36 -6.73
CA GLN A 57 1.24 10.31 -6.37
C GLN A 57 1.42 10.01 -4.88
N LEU A 58 0.59 10.60 -4.01
CA LEU A 58 0.51 10.25 -2.60
C LEU A 58 0.13 8.78 -2.40
N LEU A 59 -0.89 8.29 -3.10
CA LEU A 59 -1.29 6.88 -3.01
C LEU A 59 -0.18 5.92 -3.44
N LYS A 60 0.58 6.26 -4.49
CA LYS A 60 1.76 5.49 -4.91
C LYS A 60 2.84 5.50 -3.83
N ALA A 61 3.14 6.66 -3.27
CA ALA A 61 4.09 6.80 -2.18
C ALA A 61 3.67 5.98 -0.95
N TYR A 62 2.39 6.04 -0.56
CA TYR A 62 1.86 5.31 0.58
C TYR A 62 1.92 3.80 0.34
N ARG A 63 1.61 3.33 -0.87
CA ARG A 63 1.78 1.93 -1.24
C ARG A 63 3.23 1.47 -1.06
N GLN A 64 4.20 2.26 -1.51
CA GLN A 64 5.63 1.96 -1.34
C GLN A 64 6.07 2.01 0.12
N ALA A 65 5.55 2.98 0.89
CA ALA A 65 5.82 3.11 2.31
C ALA A 65 5.33 1.89 3.10
N LEU A 66 4.11 1.41 2.82
CA LEU A 66 3.54 0.23 3.48
C LEU A 66 4.36 -1.03 3.17
N GLN A 67 4.72 -1.21 1.90
CA GLN A 67 5.55 -2.32 1.46
C GLN A 67 6.95 -2.28 2.10
N THR A 68 7.57 -1.09 2.19
CA THR A 68 8.87 -0.90 2.82
C THR A 68 8.81 -1.19 4.31
N ALA A 69 7.79 -0.69 5.00
CA ALA A 69 7.56 -0.97 6.41
C ALA A 69 7.42 -2.47 6.64
N TYR A 70 6.56 -3.16 5.88
CA TYR A 70 6.40 -4.61 5.96
C TYR A 70 7.72 -5.35 5.68
N ASN A 71 8.45 -4.95 4.63
CA ASN A 71 9.72 -5.56 4.25
C ASN A 71 10.79 -5.45 5.35
N LEU A 72 10.86 -4.32 6.05
CA LEU A 72 11.76 -4.15 7.20
C LEU A 72 11.47 -5.18 8.30
N PHE A 73 10.19 -5.47 8.59
CA PHE A 73 9.83 -6.46 9.61
C PHE A 73 10.16 -7.89 9.20
N ILE A 74 9.83 -8.30 7.98
CA ILE A 74 10.18 -9.64 7.48
C ILE A 74 11.69 -9.80 7.34
N THR A 75 12.43 -8.77 6.92
CA THR A 75 13.89 -8.85 6.79
C THR A 75 14.58 -8.94 8.15
N SER A 76 14.09 -8.21 9.16
CA SER A 76 14.59 -8.30 10.53
C SER A 76 14.23 -9.61 11.24
N ASN A 77 13.10 -10.23 10.88
CA ASN A 77 12.63 -11.49 11.48
C ASN A 77 13.08 -12.74 10.71
N SER A 78 13.47 -12.61 9.44
CA SER A 78 13.67 -13.74 8.53
C SER A 78 14.54 -13.33 7.35
N VAL A 79 15.85 -13.52 7.47
CA VAL A 79 16.82 -13.33 6.37
C VAL A 79 16.54 -14.24 5.14
N GLU A 80 15.60 -15.18 5.18
CA GLU A 80 15.68 -16.37 4.31
C GLU A 80 14.57 -16.64 3.29
N GLN A 81 13.44 -15.92 3.21
CA GLN A 81 12.36 -16.38 2.32
C GLN A 81 11.89 -15.31 1.33
N LYS A 82 12.64 -15.16 0.22
CA LYS A 82 12.09 -15.20 -1.15
C LYS A 82 10.93 -14.27 -1.55
N LEU A 83 10.54 -13.25 -0.77
CA LEU A 83 9.34 -12.44 -1.05
C LEU A 83 9.53 -11.40 -2.18
N PHE A 84 10.75 -11.25 -2.68
CA PHE A 84 11.12 -10.32 -3.75
C PHE A 84 10.64 -10.69 -5.16
N LYS A 85 9.92 -11.80 -5.36
CA LYS A 85 9.44 -12.14 -6.71
C LYS A 85 8.23 -11.30 -7.17
N VAL A 86 7.64 -10.49 -6.28
CA VAL A 86 6.43 -9.69 -6.59
C VAL A 86 6.71 -8.24 -6.99
N PHE A 87 7.96 -7.86 -7.25
CA PHE A 87 8.29 -6.52 -7.75
C PHE A 87 8.10 -6.33 -9.25
N GLN A 88 7.71 -7.35 -10.02
CA GLN A 88 7.49 -7.21 -11.46
C GLN A 88 6.29 -8.01 -11.93
N ASP A 89 5.09 -7.45 -11.76
CA ASP A 89 4.09 -7.56 -12.82
C ASP A 89 3.18 -6.32 -12.77
N ARG A 90 3.57 -5.28 -13.52
CA ARG A 90 2.59 -4.33 -14.04
C ARG A 90 2.22 -4.84 -15.43
N PRO A 91 0.92 -5.08 -15.67
CA PRO A 91 0.35 -4.66 -16.94
C PRO A 91 -0.83 -3.71 -16.67
N LYS A 92 -0.65 -2.48 -17.17
CA LYS A 92 -1.66 -1.64 -17.82
C LYS A 92 -3.12 -1.84 -17.36
N ASN A 93 -3.58 -1.06 -16.37
CA ASN A 93 -4.96 -0.59 -16.40
C ASN A 93 -5.13 0.73 -15.63
N ILE A 94 -4.31 1.73 -15.97
CA ILE A 94 -4.67 3.12 -15.69
C ILE A 94 -5.62 3.49 -16.82
N VAL A 95 -6.92 3.26 -16.63
CA VAL A 95 -7.93 3.77 -17.57
C VAL A 95 -7.97 5.28 -17.35
N MET A 96 -7.46 5.99 -18.34
CA MET A 96 -7.61 7.44 -18.47
C MET A 96 -9.07 7.76 -18.80
N LEU A 97 -9.59 8.75 -18.06
CA LEU A 97 -10.58 9.76 -18.40
C LEU A 97 -11.63 9.44 -19.48
N SER A 98 -12.88 9.54 -19.02
CA SER A 98 -13.97 10.23 -19.72
C SER A 98 -14.42 9.65 -21.06
N ASP A 99 -15.56 8.94 -21.04
CA ASP A 99 -16.61 9.26 -21.99
C ASP A 99 -17.98 9.05 -21.34
N ILE A 100 -18.62 10.18 -21.04
CA ILE A 100 -20.04 10.29 -20.73
C ILE A 100 -20.69 10.46 -22.09
N GLY A 101 -21.44 9.45 -22.52
CA GLY A 101 -22.26 9.52 -23.72
C GLY A 101 -23.36 8.47 -23.62
N MET A 102 -24.50 8.88 -23.05
CA MET A 102 -25.80 8.29 -23.36
C MET A 102 -25.94 8.19 -24.89
N GLU A 103 -26.49 7.10 -25.42
CA GLU A 103 -27.78 7.03 -26.13
C GLU A 103 -28.33 5.59 -26.09
#